data_AF-A0A3S3EHA4-F1
#
_entry.id   AF-A0A3S3EHA4-F1
#
_cell.length_a   1.000
_cell.length_b   1.000
_cell.length_c   1.000
_cell.angle_alpha   90.00
_cell.angle_beta   90.00
_cell.angle_gamma   90.00
#
_symmetry.space_group_name_H-M   'P 1'
#
loop_
_entity.id
_entity.type
_entity.pdbx_description
1 polymer ?
#
loop_
_entity_poly.entity_id
_entity_poly.type
_entity_poly.pdbx_seq_one_letter_code
_entity_poly.pdbx_strand_id
1 'polypeptide(L)'
;MKEARIKKPEGQQRLFGLSTPVRSAVIPPLSAARWLLVLIVAAGVYFFHGFLVPVLAALVIAFASWPAYRRLLAAVGGNRTIAATLAILFILTFLVVPIALAGAYASNEVREWVGWAIETNREGAVTPHWIATLPVVGDWLNEQWTRNLGHPGGIGELIQLISGANIGSIYRGVLAAGGSAFG
;
A
#
# COMPACT_ATOMS: atom_id res chain seq x y z
N MET A 1 8.65 36.33 -75.49
CA MET A 1 10.06 36.31 -75.05
C MET A 1 10.13 36.98 -73.68
N LYS A 2 10.37 36.21 -72.60
CA LYS A 2 10.75 36.58 -71.21
C LYS A 2 10.47 35.36 -70.31
N GLU A 3 11.43 34.45 -70.24
CA GLU A 3 12.41 34.28 -69.14
C GLU A 3 11.85 33.57 -67.91
N ALA A 4 12.38 32.36 -67.70
CA ALA A 4 12.27 31.59 -66.49
C ALA A 4 13.12 32.21 -65.38
N ARG A 5 12.63 32.21 -64.12
CA ARG A 5 13.51 32.10 -62.95
C ARG A 5 12.92 31.23 -61.85
N ILE A 6 13.84 30.46 -61.32
CA ILE A 6 13.70 29.37 -60.36
C ILE A 6 13.70 29.92 -58.93
N LYS A 7 12.87 29.28 -58.11
CA LYS A 7 12.75 29.20 -56.63
C LYS A 7 13.99 29.61 -55.79
N LYS A 8 13.75 30.32 -54.68
CA LYS A 8 14.56 30.25 -53.43
C LYS A 8 13.66 30.46 -52.18
N PRO A 9 14.09 29.96 -51.01
CA PRO A 9 13.21 29.51 -49.93
C PRO A 9 12.93 30.62 -48.91
N GLU A 10 11.73 30.62 -48.34
CA GLU A 10 11.40 31.47 -47.20
C GLU A 10 12.05 30.91 -45.93
N GLY A 11 13.18 31.51 -45.60
CA GLY A 11 13.85 31.35 -44.32
C GLY A 11 13.11 32.09 -43.22
N GLN A 12 12.90 31.35 -42.13
CA GLN A 12 13.20 31.74 -40.76
C GLN A 12 12.56 33.00 -40.15
N GLN A 13 11.68 32.70 -39.20
CA GLN A 13 11.75 33.06 -37.78
C GLN A 13 11.63 34.54 -37.37
N ARG A 14 10.85 34.68 -36.27
CA ARG A 14 10.83 35.70 -35.20
C ARG A 14 9.81 36.81 -35.39
N LEU A 15 8.75 36.79 -34.58
CA LEU A 15 8.20 38.09 -34.15
C LEU A 15 7.52 38.17 -32.77
N PHE A 16 6.95 37.12 -32.17
CA PHE A 16 6.30 37.32 -30.86
C PHE A 16 6.61 36.22 -29.85
N GLY A 17 7.57 36.53 -28.98
CA GLY A 17 7.72 35.87 -27.70
C GLY A 17 6.48 36.13 -26.85
N LEU A 18 5.67 35.10 -26.67
CA LEU A 18 4.87 34.95 -25.48
C LEU A 18 5.75 34.18 -24.50
N SER A 19 6.50 34.92 -23.69
CA SER A 19 7.06 34.38 -22.45
C SER A 19 5.85 33.97 -21.61
N THR A 20 5.39 32.73 -21.75
CA THR A 20 4.39 32.17 -20.85
C THR A 20 4.98 32.33 -19.45
N PRO A 21 4.38 33.11 -18.54
CA PRO A 21 4.92 33.22 -17.20
C PRO A 21 4.94 31.80 -16.65
N VAL A 22 6.14 31.31 -16.33
CA VAL A 22 6.33 30.12 -15.51
C VAL A 22 5.50 30.41 -14.28
N ARG A 23 4.34 29.75 -14.17
CA ARG A 23 3.54 29.81 -12.94
C ARG A 23 4.42 29.16 -11.88
N SER A 24 5.18 29.99 -11.18
CA SER A 24 5.75 29.66 -9.89
C SER A 24 4.61 29.05 -9.09
N ALA A 25 4.80 27.80 -8.67
CA ALA A 25 3.85 27.13 -7.79
C ALA A 25 3.69 28.01 -6.55
N VAL A 26 2.60 28.76 -6.52
CA VAL A 26 2.19 29.60 -5.41
C VAL A 26 1.81 28.63 -4.29
N ILE A 27 2.82 28.31 -3.48
CA ILE A 27 2.84 27.97 -2.06
C ILE A 27 4.18 27.20 -1.87
N PRO A 28 5.25 27.82 -1.34
CA PRO A 28 6.31 27.02 -0.74
C PRO A 28 5.64 26.27 0.43
N PRO A 29 5.56 24.93 0.43
CA PRO A 29 4.62 24.18 1.26
C PRO A 29 5.15 24.01 2.68
N LEU A 30 5.80 25.02 3.26
CA LEU A 30 6.29 24.95 4.63
C LEU A 30 5.12 24.83 5.63
N SER A 31 3.97 25.46 5.36
CA SER A 31 2.77 25.32 6.19
C SER A 31 2.07 23.97 5.99
N ALA A 32 1.86 23.54 4.75
CA ALA A 32 1.26 22.25 4.43
C ALA A 32 2.12 21.07 4.93
N ALA A 33 3.45 21.15 4.78
CA ALA A 33 4.39 20.16 5.32
C ALA A 33 4.37 20.14 6.86
N ARG A 34 4.25 21.28 7.53
CA ARG A 34 4.11 21.33 9.00
C ARG A 34 2.82 20.69 9.47
N TRP A 35 1.69 20.99 8.83
CA TRP A 35 0.42 20.35 9.15
C TRP A 35 0.42 18.85 8.86
N LEU A 36 1.07 18.43 7.77
CA LEU A 36 1.27 17.02 7.47
C LEU A 36 2.12 16.33 8.54
N LEU A 37 3.24 16.93 8.97
CA LEU A 37 4.06 16.42 10.07
C LEU A 37 3.27 16.31 11.38
N VAL A 38 2.47 17.32 11.73
CA VAL A 38 1.60 17.29 12.91
C VAL A 38 0.57 16.16 12.80
N LEU A 39 -0.06 15.97 11.64
CA LEU A 39 -1.01 14.88 11.42
C LEU A 39 -0.33 13.51 11.51
N ILE A 40 0.86 13.35 10.94
CA ILE A 40 1.65 12.11 11.05
C ILE A 40 2.01 11.82 12.51
N VAL A 41 2.45 12.84 13.27
CA VAL A 41 2.76 12.69 14.69
C VAL A 41 1.51 12.35 15.50
N ALA A 42 0.39 13.04 15.27
CA ALA A 42 -0.87 12.77 15.96
C ALA A 42 -1.40 11.37 15.64
N ALA A 43 -1.38 10.96 14.36
CA ALA A 43 -1.71 9.61 13.94
C ALA A 43 -0.76 8.57 14.55
N GLY A 44 0.54 8.89 14.64
CA GLY A 44 1.53 8.08 15.32
C GLY A 44 1.18 7.87 16.80
N VAL A 45 0.94 8.95 17.55
CA VAL A 45 0.54 8.87 18.97
C VAL A 45 -0.75 8.08 19.14
N TYR A 46 -1.76 8.34 18.29
CA TYR A 46 -3.00 7.58 18.29
C TYR A 46 -2.80 6.10 17.93
N PHE A 47 -1.85 5.75 17.06
CA PHE A 47 -1.55 4.35 16.78
C PHE A 47 -0.79 3.70 17.94
N PHE A 48 0.21 4.39 18.50
CA PHE A 48 1.10 3.87 19.54
C PHE A 48 0.48 3.80 20.94
N HIS A 49 -0.57 4.57 21.26
CA HIS A 49 -1.19 4.50 22.60
C HIS A 49 -1.70 3.08 22.93
N GLY A 50 -2.22 2.36 21.93
CA GLY A 50 -2.67 0.97 22.08
C GLY A 50 -1.53 -0.04 22.29
N PHE A 51 -0.28 0.33 21.97
CA PHE A 51 0.90 -0.51 22.15
C PHE A 51 1.50 -0.44 23.55
N LEU A 52 1.09 0.52 24.38
CA LEU A 52 1.66 0.68 25.72
C LEU A 52 1.44 -0.56 26.59
N VAL A 53 0.25 -1.19 26.51
CA VAL A 53 -0.09 -2.42 27.23
C VAL A 53 0.81 -3.60 26.81
N PRO A 54 0.93 -3.94 25.51
CA PRO A 54 1.90 -4.94 25.04
C PRO A 54 3.35 -4.67 25.47
N VAL A 55 3.81 -3.41 25.43
CA VAL A 55 5.18 -3.05 25.82
C VAL A 55 5.40 -3.31 27.32
N LEU A 56 4.45 -2.92 28.16
CA LEU A 56 4.50 -3.20 29.59
C LEU A 56 4.49 -4.71 29.87
N ALA A 57 3.65 -5.47 29.15
CA ALA A 57 3.63 -6.92 29.25
C ALA A 57 4.98 -7.54 28.85
N ALA A 58 5.58 -7.09 27.74
CA ALA A 58 6.89 -7.53 27.30
C ALA A 58 8.00 -7.20 28.31
N LEU A 59 7.95 -6.02 28.95
CA LEU A 59 8.87 -5.64 30.02
C LEU A 59 8.73 -6.57 31.23
N VAL A 60 7.51 -6.84 31.68
CA VAL A 60 7.25 -7.77 32.80
C VAL A 60 7.80 -9.16 32.47
N ILE A 61 7.53 -9.67 31.27
CA ILE A 61 8.05 -10.96 30.81
C ILE A 61 9.58 -10.95 30.75
N ALA A 62 10.21 -9.89 30.24
CA ALA A 62 11.66 -9.77 30.17
C ALA A 62 12.30 -9.82 31.56
N PHE A 63 11.77 -9.06 32.52
CA PHE A 63 12.23 -9.10 33.92
C PHE A 63 11.99 -10.48 34.56
N ALA A 64 10.84 -11.10 34.33
CA ALA A 64 10.52 -12.42 34.83
C ALA A 64 11.37 -13.53 34.19
N SER A 65 11.83 -13.35 32.95
CA SER A 65 12.63 -14.32 32.19
C SER A 65 14.13 -14.22 32.49
N TRP A 66 14.59 -13.16 33.15
CA TRP A 66 15.99 -13.00 33.57
C TRP A 66 16.61 -14.22 34.30
N PRO A 67 15.95 -14.85 35.30
CA PRO A 67 16.45 -16.09 35.91
C PRO A 67 16.62 -17.24 34.91
N ALA A 68 15.75 -17.36 33.90
CA ALA A 68 15.90 -18.38 32.85
C ALA A 68 17.13 -18.09 31.98
N TYR A 69 17.36 -16.84 31.60
CA TYR A 69 18.59 -16.45 30.89
C TYR A 69 19.85 -16.71 31.72
N ARG A 70 19.83 -16.44 33.04
CA ARG A 70 20.95 -16.75 33.93
C ARG A 70 21.21 -18.25 34.04
N ARG A 71 20.17 -19.09 34.06
CA ARG A 71 20.31 -20.56 34.00
C ARG A 71 20.92 -21.01 32.68
N LEU A 72 20.50 -20.43 31.56
CA LEU A 72 21.10 -20.69 30.24
C LEU A 72 22.57 -20.29 30.21
N LEU A 73 22.93 -19.10 30.74
CA LEU A 73 24.30 -18.63 30.81
C LEU A 73 25.17 -19.56 31.66
N ALA A 74 24.65 -20.04 32.79
CA ALA A 74 25.33 -21.03 33.63
C ALA A 74 25.49 -22.38 32.91
N ALA A 75 24.46 -22.85 32.20
CA ALA A 75 24.49 -24.10 31.44
C ALA A 75 25.52 -24.07 30.29
N VAL A 76 25.80 -22.88 29.74
CA VAL A 76 26.77 -22.67 28.66
C VAL A 76 28.16 -22.25 29.23
N GLY A 77 28.41 -22.50 30.51
CA GLY A 77 29.71 -22.27 31.15
C GLY A 77 30.11 -20.80 31.25
N GLY A 78 29.14 -19.87 31.27
CA GLY A 78 29.39 -18.43 31.39
C GLY A 78 29.76 -17.74 30.08
N ASN A 79 29.79 -18.45 28.94
CA ASN A 79 30.08 -17.85 27.65
C ASN A 79 28.90 -17.00 27.15
N ARG A 80 29.02 -15.68 27.33
CA ARG A 80 27.99 -14.70 26.96
C ARG A 80 27.60 -14.74 25.48
N THR A 81 28.56 -15.02 24.60
CA THR A 81 28.32 -15.03 23.15
C THR A 81 27.38 -16.17 22.77
N ILE A 82 27.66 -17.39 23.25
CA ILE A 82 26.81 -18.56 22.94
C ILE A 82 25.44 -18.42 23.59
N ALA A 83 25.37 -17.94 24.84
CA ALA A 83 24.10 -17.69 25.52
C ALA A 83 23.25 -16.64 24.77
N ALA A 84 23.87 -15.57 24.27
CA ALA A 84 23.19 -14.55 23.46
C ALA A 84 22.71 -15.11 22.12
N THR A 85 23.53 -15.88 21.41
CA THR A 85 23.13 -16.52 20.14
C THR A 85 21.94 -17.45 20.34
N LEU A 86 21.96 -18.29 21.37
CA LEU A 86 20.83 -19.19 21.68
C LEU A 86 19.56 -18.41 22.04
N ALA A 87 19.67 -17.34 22.83
CA ALA A 87 18.54 -16.49 23.17
C ALA A 87 17.95 -15.79 21.93
N ILE A 88 18.80 -15.27 21.03
CA ILE A 88 18.36 -14.65 19.77
C ILE A 88 17.68 -15.69 18.88
N LEU A 89 18.27 -16.87 18.71
CA LEU A 89 17.66 -17.96 17.92
C LEU A 89 16.31 -18.38 18.51
N PHE A 90 16.20 -18.45 19.83
CA PHE A 90 14.94 -18.75 20.50
C PHE A 90 13.87 -17.70 20.21
N ILE A 91 14.19 -16.41 20.37
CA ILE A 91 13.27 -15.30 20.10
C ILE A 91 12.88 -15.28 18.62
N LEU A 92 13.84 -15.45 17.71
CA LEU A 92 13.58 -15.53 16.28
C LEU A 92 12.67 -16.69 15.94
N THR A 93 12.94 -17.88 16.48
CA THR A 93 12.09 -19.06 16.24
C THR A 93 10.69 -18.82 16.78
N PHE A 94 10.58 -18.31 18.01
CA PHE A 94 9.31 -18.00 18.65
C PHE A 94 8.50 -16.94 17.89
N LEU A 95 9.14 -16.01 17.20
CA LEU A 95 8.46 -14.98 16.40
C LEU A 95 8.16 -15.46 14.97
N VAL A 96 9.16 -15.98 14.28
CA VAL A 96 9.10 -16.33 12.85
C VAL A 96 8.20 -17.54 12.62
N VAL A 97 8.24 -18.57 13.47
CA VAL A 97 7.41 -19.77 13.30
C VAL A 97 5.91 -19.45 13.33
N PRO A 98 5.34 -18.78 14.35
CA PRO A 98 3.91 -18.49 14.35
C PRO A 98 3.50 -17.52 13.24
N ILE A 99 4.36 -16.55 12.87
CA ILE A 99 4.09 -15.67 11.72
C ILE A 99 4.07 -16.47 10.42
N ALA A 100 5.02 -17.38 10.21
CA ALA A 100 5.06 -18.24 9.04
C ALA A 100 3.85 -19.17 8.98
N LEU A 101 3.44 -19.76 10.11
CA LEU A 101 2.23 -20.55 10.20
C LEU A 101 0.99 -19.71 9.88
N ALA A 102 0.83 -18.54 10.50
CA ALA A 102 -0.28 -17.63 10.22
C ALA A 102 -0.31 -17.20 8.76
N GLY A 103 0.85 -16.89 8.17
CA GLY A 103 0.99 -16.56 6.75
C GLY A 103 0.65 -17.73 5.84
N ALA A 104 1.00 -18.96 6.22
CA ALA A 104 0.64 -20.17 5.48
C ALA A 104 -0.88 -20.42 5.52
N TYR A 105 -1.52 -20.27 6.68
CA TYR A 105 -2.98 -20.35 6.82
C TYR A 105 -3.68 -19.27 6.00
N ALA A 106 -3.25 -18.01 6.13
CA ALA A 106 -3.78 -16.90 5.35
C ALA A 106 -3.61 -17.13 3.83
N SER A 107 -2.47 -17.68 3.40
CA SER A 107 -2.24 -18.01 1.99
C SER A 107 -3.18 -19.09 1.47
N ASN A 108 -3.60 -20.02 2.34
CA ASN A 108 -4.58 -21.04 1.99
C ASN A 108 -5.98 -20.42 1.80
N GLU A 109 -6.41 -19.57 2.72
CA GLU A 109 -7.67 -18.83 2.61
C GLU A 109 -7.69 -17.93 1.36
N VAL A 110 -6.59 -17.24 1.06
CA VAL A 110 -6.48 -16.42 -0.16
C VAL A 110 -6.62 -17.28 -1.42
N ARG A 111 -6.03 -18.47 -1.46
CA ARG A 111 -6.21 -19.39 -2.60
C ARG A 111 -7.67 -19.80 -2.77
N GLU A 112 -8.36 -20.10 -1.68
CA GLU A 112 -9.79 -20.44 -1.70
C GLU A 112 -10.64 -19.26 -2.20
N TRP A 113 -10.36 -18.05 -1.72
CA TRP A 113 -11.07 -16.84 -2.14
C TRP A 113 -10.80 -16.49 -3.60
N VAL A 114 -9.57 -16.66 -4.07
CA VAL A 114 -9.21 -16.48 -5.49
C VAL A 114 -9.91 -17.53 -6.35
N GLY A 115 -9.97 -18.78 -5.91
CA GLY A 115 -10.73 -19.84 -6.57
C GLY A 115 -12.21 -19.49 -6.69
N TRP A 116 -12.83 -19.07 -5.59
CA TRP A 116 -14.22 -18.58 -5.57
C TRP A 116 -14.43 -17.39 -6.50
N ALA A 117 -13.51 -16.42 -6.52
CA ALA A 117 -13.59 -15.25 -7.38
C ALA A 117 -13.48 -15.61 -8.87
N ILE A 118 -12.61 -16.55 -9.23
CA ILE A 118 -12.49 -17.04 -10.61
C ILE A 118 -13.76 -17.77 -11.04
N GLU A 119 -14.32 -18.62 -10.17
CA GLU A 119 -15.55 -19.35 -10.44
C GLU A 119 -16.75 -18.40 -10.60
N THR A 120 -16.88 -17.47 -9.66
CA THR A 120 -17.85 -16.38 -9.71
C THR A 120 -17.73 -15.56 -10.98
N ASN A 121 -16.50 -15.27 -11.43
CA ASN A 121 -16.28 -14.51 -12.66
C ASN A 121 -16.60 -15.33 -13.93
N ARG A 122 -16.62 -16.66 -13.86
CA ARG A 122 -16.98 -17.53 -14.99
C ARG A 122 -18.49 -17.71 -15.12
N GLU A 123 -19.17 -17.93 -14.01
CA GLU A 123 -20.61 -18.24 -14.02
C GLU A 123 -21.50 -17.01 -13.77
N GLY A 124 -20.92 -15.92 -13.22
CA GLY A 124 -21.67 -14.82 -12.62
C GLY A 124 -22.14 -15.20 -11.20
N ALA A 125 -22.13 -14.25 -10.26
CA ALA A 125 -22.64 -14.48 -8.91
C ALA A 125 -24.00 -13.82 -8.69
N VAL A 126 -24.94 -14.62 -8.18
CA VAL A 126 -26.15 -14.10 -7.53
C VAL A 126 -25.77 -13.33 -6.28
N THR A 127 -26.48 -12.23 -5.99
CA THR A 127 -26.24 -11.43 -4.79
C THR A 127 -26.43 -12.28 -3.53
N PRO A 128 -25.45 -12.33 -2.62
CA PRO A 128 -25.60 -12.98 -1.32
C PRO A 128 -26.80 -12.44 -0.54
N HIS A 129 -27.57 -13.34 0.09
CA HIS A 129 -28.81 -12.95 0.77
C HIS A 129 -28.58 -11.94 1.91
N TRP A 130 -27.44 -12.01 2.60
CA TRP A 130 -27.08 -11.06 3.66
C TRP A 130 -26.84 -9.63 3.13
N ILE A 131 -26.41 -9.48 1.87
CA ILE A 131 -26.25 -8.16 1.22
C ILE A 131 -27.62 -7.60 0.88
N ALA A 132 -28.48 -8.43 0.26
CA ALA A 132 -29.81 -8.01 -0.15
C ALA A 132 -30.74 -7.67 1.03
N THR A 133 -30.49 -8.24 2.21
CA THR A 133 -31.31 -8.03 3.42
C THR A 133 -30.85 -6.88 4.32
N LEU A 134 -29.81 -6.13 3.92
CA LEU A 134 -29.35 -4.98 4.71
C LEU A 134 -30.41 -3.87 4.75
N PRO A 135 -30.75 -3.34 5.95
CA PRO A 135 -31.68 -2.22 6.05
C PRO A 135 -31.09 -0.98 5.38
N VAL A 136 -31.95 -0.16 4.76
CA VAL A 136 -31.64 1.11 4.07
C VAL A 136 -30.90 0.96 2.74
N VAL A 137 -29.93 0.04 2.60
CA VAL A 137 -29.05 -0.03 1.43
C VAL A 137 -29.10 -1.35 0.66
N GLY A 138 -29.79 -2.38 1.17
CA GLY A 138 -29.78 -3.73 0.62
C GLY A 138 -30.22 -3.81 -0.85
N ASP A 139 -31.32 -3.16 -1.22
CA ASP A 139 -31.82 -3.14 -2.60
C ASP A 139 -30.84 -2.47 -3.56
N TRP A 140 -30.27 -1.33 -3.15
CA TRP A 140 -29.27 -0.63 -3.94
C TRP A 140 -28.00 -1.47 -4.13
N LEU A 141 -27.49 -2.10 -3.07
CA LEU A 141 -26.34 -3.01 -3.18
C LEU A 141 -26.66 -4.23 -4.06
N ASN A 142 -27.88 -4.76 -3.98
CA ASN A 142 -28.32 -5.87 -4.81
C ASN A 142 -28.36 -5.52 -6.30
N GLU A 143 -28.84 -4.33 -6.65
CA GLU A 143 -28.80 -3.83 -8.03
C GLU A 143 -27.36 -3.62 -8.51
N GLN A 144 -26.50 -2.99 -7.70
CA GLN A 144 -25.09 -2.78 -8.05
C GLN A 144 -24.33 -4.11 -8.20
N TRP A 145 -24.62 -5.08 -7.35
CA TRP A 145 -24.03 -6.41 -7.44
C TRP A 145 -24.47 -7.10 -8.72
N THR A 146 -25.77 -7.18 -8.98
CA THR A 146 -26.30 -7.82 -10.18
C THR A 146 -25.78 -7.18 -11.47
N ARG A 147 -25.68 -5.84 -11.49
CA ARG A 147 -25.19 -5.09 -12.64
C ARG A 147 -23.72 -5.34 -12.95
N ASN A 148 -22.86 -5.47 -11.94
CA ASN A 148 -21.41 -5.52 -12.13
C ASN A 148 -20.80 -6.93 -11.95
N LEU A 149 -21.50 -7.83 -11.25
CA LEU A 149 -21.02 -9.17 -10.85
C LEU A 149 -22.00 -10.29 -11.28
N GLY A 150 -23.18 -9.95 -11.79
CA GLY A 150 -24.22 -10.90 -12.19
C GLY A 150 -24.02 -11.54 -13.57
N HIS A 151 -22.94 -11.20 -14.29
CA HIS A 151 -22.60 -11.77 -15.59
C HIS A 151 -21.14 -12.26 -15.65
N PRO A 152 -20.82 -13.22 -16.54
CA PRO A 152 -19.45 -13.65 -16.76
C PRO A 152 -18.55 -12.47 -17.11
N GLY A 153 -17.35 -12.42 -16.53
CA GLY A 153 -16.35 -11.37 -16.76
C GLY A 153 -16.50 -10.09 -15.92
N GLY A 154 -17.56 -9.95 -15.12
CA GLY A 154 -17.85 -8.73 -14.37
C GLY A 154 -16.77 -8.30 -13.36
N ILE A 155 -16.10 -9.27 -12.68
CA ILE A 155 -14.98 -8.97 -11.78
C ILE A 155 -13.79 -8.40 -12.57
N GLY A 156 -13.54 -8.94 -13.76
CA GLY A 156 -12.47 -8.47 -14.65
C GLY A 156 -12.69 -7.02 -15.11
N GLU A 157 -13.93 -6.67 -15.47
CA GLU A 157 -14.31 -5.31 -15.85
C GLU A 157 -14.17 -4.32 -14.69
N LEU A 158 -14.61 -4.68 -13.48
CA LEU A 158 -14.44 -3.86 -12.28
C LEU A 158 -12.96 -3.61 -11.96
N ILE A 159 -12.12 -4.65 -12.03
CA ILE A 159 -10.68 -4.51 -11.81
C ILE A 159 -10.07 -3.61 -12.86
N GLN A 160 -10.46 -3.71 -14.14
CA GLN A 160 -9.99 -2.82 -15.20
C GLN A 160 -10.44 -1.38 -15.00
N LEU A 161 -11.68 -1.16 -14.54
CA LEU A 161 -12.23 0.17 -14.31
C LEU A 161 -11.53 0.87 -13.13
N ILE A 162 -11.22 0.13 -12.07
CA ILE A 162 -10.51 0.65 -10.89
C ILE A 162 -9.00 0.79 -11.14
N SER A 163 -8.39 -0.19 -11.80
CA SER A 163 -6.94 -0.27 -11.99
C SER A 163 -6.45 0.51 -13.22
N GLY A 164 -7.19 0.47 -14.33
CA GLY A 164 -6.79 1.05 -15.61
C GLY A 164 -6.69 2.58 -15.61
N ALA A 165 -7.52 3.26 -14.83
CA ALA A 165 -7.50 4.72 -14.72
C ALA A 165 -6.54 5.24 -13.62
N ASN A 166 -6.39 4.52 -12.50
CA ASN A 166 -5.68 5.02 -11.33
C ASN A 166 -4.21 4.60 -11.22
N ILE A 167 -3.82 3.41 -11.71
CA ILE A 167 -2.42 2.97 -11.55
C ILE A 167 -1.47 3.87 -12.33
N GLY A 168 -1.86 4.29 -13.54
CA GLY A 168 -1.06 5.18 -14.37
C GLY A 168 -0.88 6.59 -13.80
N SER A 169 -1.91 7.15 -13.13
CA SER A 169 -1.83 8.47 -12.52
C SER A 169 -1.02 8.47 -11.23
N ILE A 170 -1.15 7.42 -10.41
CA ILE A 170 -0.36 7.25 -9.17
C ILE A 170 1.13 7.04 -9.50
N TYR A 171 1.45 6.19 -10.47
CA TYR A 171 2.84 5.95 -10.88
C TYR A 171 3.49 7.23 -11.42
N ARG A 172 2.78 7.99 -12.27
CA ARG A 172 3.26 9.29 -12.74
C ARG A 172 3.39 10.32 -11.63
N GLY A 173 2.48 10.34 -10.65
CA GLY A 173 2.54 11.24 -9.50
C GLY A 173 3.74 10.96 -8.58
N VAL A 174 4.01 9.68 -8.31
CA VAL A 174 5.18 9.25 -7.51
C VAL A 174 6.48 9.51 -8.26
N LEU A 175 6.55 9.23 -9.57
CA LEU A 175 7.72 9.57 -10.38
C LEU A 175 7.94 11.06 -10.54
N ALA A 176 6.87 11.87 -10.66
CA ALA A 176 6.98 13.32 -10.72
C ALA A 176 7.45 13.89 -9.38
N ALA A 177 6.90 13.41 -8.26
CA ALA A 177 7.33 13.82 -6.92
C ALA A 177 8.77 13.37 -6.62
N GLY A 178 9.13 12.12 -6.94
CA GLY A 178 10.47 11.58 -6.77
C GLY A 178 11.50 12.25 -7.67
N GLY A 179 11.19 12.48 -8.94
CA GLY A 179 12.05 13.21 -9.87
C GLY A 179 12.26 14.68 -9.47
N SER A 180 11.26 15.32 -8.88
CA SER A 180 11.36 16.69 -8.35
C SER A 180 12.15 16.80 -7.03
N ALA A 181 12.35 15.70 -6.31
CA ALA A 181 13.10 15.66 -5.05
C ALA A 181 14.60 15.40 -5.24
N PHE A 182 15.01 14.96 -6.44
CA PHE A 182 16.42 14.63 -6.79
C PHE A 182 16.95 15.40 -8.01
N GLY A 183 16.24 16.44 -8.47
CA GLY A 183 16.59 17.29 -9.61
C GLY A 183 16.93 18.71 -9.21
#